data_AF-A0A8T6ZPL7-F1
#
_entry.id   AF-A0A8T6ZPL7-F1
#
_cell.length_a   1.000
_cell.length_b   1.000
_cell.length_c   1.000
_cell.angle_alpha   90.00
_cell.angle_beta   90.00
_cell.angle_gamma   90.00
#
_symmetry.space_group_name_H-M   'P 1'
#
loop_
_entity.id
_entity.type
_entity.pdbx_description
1 polymer ?
#
loop_
_entity_poly.entity_id
_entity_poly.type
_entity_poly.pdbx_seq_one_letter_code
_entity_poly.pdbx_strand_id
1 'polypeptide(L)'
;MNAFRDEARRWAMIARVRALRVRRREVALASAQRVVDAAHTELEARKSQLAHHGAQRAHLLARCAHGNADAQLWRGALVQHRLRDTQLNEAQAKAQAGLARAVAERGQTMTMLRREMLAHDDARKHVREIKARLREET
;
A
#
# COMPACT_ATOMS: atom_id res chain seq x y z
N MET A 1 16.42 47.08 -10.16
CA MET A 1 17.09 46.02 -10.95
C MET A 1 17.62 44.83 -10.13
N ASN A 2 18.37 45.02 -9.02
CA ASN A 2 18.87 43.88 -8.22
C ASN A 2 17.77 43.06 -7.51
N ALA A 3 16.74 43.73 -6.98
CA ALA A 3 15.65 43.06 -6.25
C ALA A 3 14.90 42.01 -7.08
N PHE A 4 14.51 42.32 -8.32
CA PHE A 4 13.82 41.36 -9.19
C PHE A 4 14.69 40.19 -9.63
N ARG A 5 16.01 40.40 -9.81
CA ARG A 5 16.95 39.31 -10.11
C ARG A 5 17.15 38.39 -8.92
N ASP A 6 17.23 38.94 -7.71
CA ASP A 6 17.33 38.16 -6.48
C ASP A 6 16.03 37.40 -6.18
N GLU A 7 14.88 38.01 -6.44
CA GLU A 7 13.58 37.37 -6.35
C GLU A 7 13.44 36.20 -7.35
N ALA A 8 13.86 36.41 -8.61
CA ALA A 8 13.87 35.35 -9.62
C ALA A 8 14.77 34.17 -9.22
N ARG A 9 15.96 34.44 -8.66
CA ARG A 9 16.87 33.41 -8.15
C ARG A 9 16.24 32.64 -6.98
N ARG A 10 15.60 33.34 -6.05
CA ARG A 10 14.91 32.74 -4.90
C ARG A 10 13.81 31.78 -5.36
N TRP A 11 12.92 32.23 -6.25
CA TRP A 11 11.85 31.38 -6.76
C TRP A 11 12.35 30.22 -7.62
N ALA A 12 13.43 30.41 -8.38
CA ALA A 12 14.08 29.33 -9.12
C ALA A 12 14.63 28.25 -8.17
N MET A 13 15.23 28.66 -7.04
CA MET A 13 15.69 27.73 -6.00
C MET A 13 14.50 26.99 -5.37
N ILE A 14 13.41 27.69 -5.03
CA ILE A 14 12.19 27.09 -4.47
C ILE A 14 11.62 26.05 -5.45
N ALA A 15 11.50 26.38 -6.73
CA ALA A 15 11.02 25.46 -7.76
C ALA A 15 11.91 24.21 -7.86
N ARG A 16 13.23 24.36 -7.81
CA ARG A 16 14.18 23.23 -7.82
C ARG A 16 14.03 22.32 -6.60
N VAL A 17 13.88 22.91 -5.40
CA VAL A 17 13.64 22.14 -4.16
C VAL A 17 12.30 21.39 -4.25
N ARG A 18 11.25 22.04 -4.77
CA ARG A 18 9.95 21.40 -4.97
C ARG A 18 10.02 20.25 -5.97
N ALA A 19 10.74 20.40 -7.07
CA ALA A 19 10.98 19.32 -8.04
C ALA A 19 11.66 18.10 -7.39
N LEU A 20 12.64 18.32 -6.50
CA LEU A 20 13.26 17.22 -5.74
C LEU A 20 12.28 16.55 -4.78
N ARG A 21 11.40 17.32 -4.13
CA ARG A 21 10.35 16.77 -3.25
C ARG A 21 9.35 15.94 -4.05
N VAL A 22 8.91 16.41 -5.22
CA VAL A 22 8.04 15.64 -6.13
C VAL A 22 8.69 14.30 -6.47
N ARG A 23 9.94 14.28 -6.93
CA ARG A 23 10.67 13.03 -7.22
C ARG A 23 10.73 12.10 -6.03
N ARG A 24 11.01 12.62 -4.83
CA ARG A 24 11.03 11.82 -3.60
C ARG A 24 9.65 11.23 -3.29
N ARG A 25 8.56 11.96 -3.55
CA ARG A 25 7.19 11.49 -3.36
C ARG A 25 6.76 10.46 -4.40
N GLU A 26 7.22 10.59 -5.65
CA GLU A 26 7.03 9.56 -6.68
C GLU A 26 7.68 8.24 -6.28
N VAL A 27 8.93 8.28 -5.82
CA VAL A 27 9.63 7.10 -5.29
C VAL A 27 8.89 6.50 -4.09
N ALA A 28 8.42 7.33 -3.16
CA ALA A 28 7.63 6.88 -2.02
C ALA A 28 6.31 6.21 -2.46
N LEU A 29 5.63 6.76 -3.47
CA LEU A 29 4.39 6.19 -4.01
C LEU A 29 4.64 4.84 -4.68
N ALA A 30 5.72 4.71 -5.45
CA ALA A 30 6.12 3.43 -6.04
C ALA A 30 6.48 2.39 -4.95
N SER A 31 7.12 2.82 -3.86
CA SER A 31 7.37 1.97 -2.70
C SER A 31 6.07 1.52 -2.03
N ALA A 32 5.12 2.44 -1.81
CA ALA A 32 3.82 2.12 -1.22
C ALA A 32 2.99 1.18 -2.11
N GLN A 33 3.06 1.33 -3.44
CA GLN A 33 2.42 0.41 -4.38
C GLN A 33 2.97 -1.02 -4.22
N ARG A 34 4.29 -1.18 -4.16
CA ARG A 34 4.90 -2.51 -3.93
C ARG A 34 4.45 -3.17 -2.63
N VAL A 35 4.24 -2.38 -1.57
CA VAL A 35 3.69 -2.89 -0.30
C VAL A 35 2.24 -3.34 -0.46
N VAL A 36 1.41 -2.60 -1.21
CA VAL A 36 0.04 -3.02 -1.52
C VAL A 36 0.03 -4.33 -2.31
N ASP A 37 0.88 -4.46 -3.34
CA ASP A 37 0.94 -5.66 -4.17
C ASP A 37 1.39 -6.89 -3.35
N ALA A 38 2.36 -6.70 -2.46
CA ALA A 38 2.80 -7.75 -1.54
C ALA A 38 1.70 -8.14 -0.54
N ALA A 39 0.98 -7.17 0.05
CA ALA A 39 -0.11 -7.44 0.97
C ALA A 39 -1.29 -8.14 0.29
N HIS A 40 -1.57 -7.80 -0.97
CA HIS A 40 -2.59 -8.48 -1.78
C HIS A 40 -2.19 -9.93 -2.07
N THR A 41 -0.94 -10.15 -2.48
CA THR A 41 -0.39 -11.51 -2.70
C THR A 41 -0.48 -12.36 -1.44
N GLU A 42 -0.14 -11.81 -0.28
CA GLU A 42 -0.27 -12.49 1.02
C GLU A 42 -1.73 -12.85 1.33
N LEU A 43 -2.67 -11.94 1.11
CA LEU A 43 -4.10 -12.21 1.31
C LEU A 43 -4.61 -13.37 0.43
N GLU A 44 -4.24 -13.38 -0.86
CA GLU A 44 -4.62 -14.45 -1.78
C GLU A 44 -3.98 -15.79 -1.40
N ALA A 45 -2.74 -15.78 -0.89
CA ALA A 45 -2.09 -16.97 -0.34
C ALA A 45 -2.85 -17.52 0.88
N ARG A 46 -3.32 -16.64 1.79
CA ARG A 46 -4.13 -17.06 2.95
C ARG A 46 -5.49 -17.61 2.55
N LYS A 47 -6.17 -16.99 1.59
CA LYS A 47 -7.44 -17.51 1.05
C LYS A 47 -7.25 -18.90 0.44
N SER A 48 -6.17 -19.10 -0.33
CA SER A 48 -5.85 -20.40 -0.93
C SER A 48 -5.57 -21.47 0.13
N GLN A 49 -4.82 -21.13 1.17
CA GLN A 49 -4.57 -22.02 2.32
C GLN A 49 -5.87 -22.42 3.02
N LEU A 50 -6.76 -21.46 3.26
CA LEU A 50 -8.06 -21.69 3.89
C LEU A 50 -8.96 -22.59 3.02
N ALA A 51 -9.00 -22.35 1.70
CA ALA A 51 -9.75 -23.18 0.77
C ALA A 51 -9.22 -24.62 0.74
N HIS A 52 -7.90 -24.81 0.69
CA HIS A 52 -7.28 -26.13 0.73
C HIS A 52 -7.58 -26.86 2.05
N HIS A 53 -7.47 -26.17 3.19
CA HIS A 53 -7.80 -26.72 4.50
C HIS A 53 -9.29 -27.09 4.63
N GLY A 54 -10.17 -26.27 4.07
CA GLY A 54 -11.61 -26.54 3.99
C GLY A 54 -11.93 -27.80 3.19
N ALA A 55 -11.25 -28.05 2.08
CA ALA A 55 -11.41 -29.28 1.29
C ALA A 55 -11.01 -30.54 2.08
N GLN A 56 -9.98 -30.46 2.93
CA GLN A 56 -9.56 -31.59 3.78
C GLN A 56 -10.64 -32.01 4.80
N ARG A 57 -11.52 -31.09 5.20
CA ARG A 57 -12.60 -31.37 6.15
C ARG A 57 -13.55 -32.46 5.64
N ALA A 58 -13.89 -32.43 4.35
CA ALA A 58 -14.76 -33.44 3.76
C ALA A 58 -14.16 -34.85 3.86
N HIS A 59 -12.85 -34.98 3.63
CA HIS A 59 -12.13 -36.24 3.78
C HIS A 59 -12.12 -36.74 5.24
N LEU A 60 -11.89 -35.84 6.22
CA LEU A 60 -11.92 -36.19 7.64
C LEU A 60 -13.32 -36.65 8.09
N LEU A 61 -14.37 -35.97 7.65
CA LEU A 61 -15.76 -36.34 7.97
C LEU A 61 -16.14 -37.71 7.39
N ALA A 62 -15.72 -38.00 6.15
CA ALA A 62 -15.94 -39.31 5.54
C ALA A 62 -15.27 -40.43 6.34
N ARG A 63 -14.03 -40.22 6.82
CA ARG A 63 -13.30 -41.19 7.67
C ARG A 63 -13.98 -41.40 9.03
N CYS A 64 -14.58 -40.36 9.61
CA CYS A 64 -15.32 -40.46 10.88
C CYS A 64 -16.60 -41.32 10.76
N ALA A 65 -17.26 -41.32 9.59
CA ALA A 65 -18.53 -42.00 9.38
C ALA A 65 -18.41 -43.53 9.27
N HIS A 66 -17.23 -44.06 8.93
CA HIS A 66 -17.03 -45.50 8.67
C HIS A 66 -16.66 -46.34 9.90
N GLY A 67 -17.14 -45.94 11.09
CA GLY A 67 -17.30 -46.77 12.29
C GLY A 67 -16.33 -47.94 12.47
N ASN A 68 -15.08 -47.67 12.82
CA ASN A 68 -14.14 -48.67 13.33
C ASN A 68 -13.36 -48.10 14.52
N ALA A 69 -12.62 -48.96 15.24
CA ALA A 69 -11.93 -48.72 16.51
C ALA A 69 -11.17 -47.38 16.66
N ASP A 70 -10.87 -46.69 15.55
CA ASP A 70 -10.21 -45.39 15.47
C ASP A 70 -11.15 -44.17 15.67
N ALA A 71 -12.41 -44.36 16.04
CA ALA A 71 -13.38 -43.27 16.16
C ALA A 71 -12.96 -42.15 17.14
N GLN A 72 -12.14 -42.46 18.16
CA GLN A 72 -11.53 -41.46 19.05
C GLN A 72 -10.40 -40.68 18.36
N LEU A 73 -9.57 -41.36 17.57
CA LEU A 73 -8.46 -40.77 16.82
C LEU A 73 -8.98 -39.77 15.78
N TRP A 74 -10.03 -40.14 15.04
CA TRP A 74 -10.66 -39.25 14.06
C TRP A 74 -11.40 -38.06 14.70
N ARG A 75 -12.03 -38.25 15.87
CA ARG A 75 -12.59 -37.14 16.65
C ARG A 75 -11.50 -36.16 17.11
N GLY A 76 -10.36 -36.67 17.57
CA GLY A 76 -9.19 -35.85 17.90
C GLY A 76 -8.68 -35.05 16.69
N ALA A 77 -8.56 -35.70 15.53
CA ALA A 77 -8.17 -35.04 14.28
C ALA A 77 -9.15 -33.93 13.87
N LEU A 78 -10.46 -34.12 14.06
CA LEU A 78 -11.46 -33.10 13.77
C LEU A 78 -11.36 -31.89 14.72
N VAL A 79 -11.04 -32.12 15.99
CA VAL A 79 -10.77 -31.02 16.94
C VAL A 79 -9.54 -30.23 16.52
N GLN A 80 -8.44 -30.90 16.16
CA GLN A 80 -7.23 -30.24 15.66
C GLN A 80 -7.48 -29.48 14.37
N HIS A 81 -8.27 -30.04 13.45
CA HIS A 81 -8.69 -29.36 12.22
C HIS A 81 -9.47 -28.08 12.53
N ARG A 82 -10.43 -28.11 13.47
CA ARG A 82 -11.17 -26.91 13.89
C ARG A 82 -10.27 -25.83 14.52
N LEU A 83 -9.31 -26.23 15.36
CA LEU A 83 -8.33 -25.31 15.93
C LEU A 83 -7.44 -24.68 14.84
N ARG A 84 -7.11 -25.45 13.81
CA ARG A 84 -6.36 -24.93 12.68
C ARG A 84 -7.20 -23.99 11.81
N ASP A 85 -8.49 -24.29 11.62
CA ASP A 85 -9.44 -23.41 10.94
C ASP A 85 -9.50 -22.03 11.61
N THR A 86 -9.57 -21.95 12.94
CA THR A 86 -9.62 -20.65 13.64
C THR A 86 -8.32 -19.87 13.41
N GLN A 87 -7.16 -20.52 13.51
CA GLN A 87 -5.86 -19.89 13.24
C GLN A 87 -5.74 -19.36 11.80
N LEU A 88 -6.24 -20.12 10.82
CA LEU A 88 -6.20 -19.71 9.41
C LEU A 88 -7.14 -18.53 9.14
N ASN A 89 -8.34 -18.52 9.75
CA ASN A 89 -9.27 -17.39 9.67
C ASN A 89 -8.66 -16.12 10.31
N GLU A 90 -8.03 -16.24 11.47
CA GLU A 90 -7.32 -15.12 12.12
C GLU A 90 -6.18 -14.60 11.23
N ALA A 91 -5.39 -15.49 10.62
CA ALA A 91 -4.32 -15.11 9.70
C ALA A 91 -4.87 -14.38 8.45
N GLN A 92 -5.99 -14.84 7.89
CA GLN A 92 -6.66 -14.17 6.78
C GLN A 92 -7.19 -12.78 7.19
N ALA A 93 -7.83 -12.67 8.35
CA ALA A 93 -8.31 -11.38 8.86
C ALA A 93 -7.14 -10.39 9.06
N LYS A 94 -6.02 -10.87 9.60
CA LYS A 94 -4.79 -10.08 9.74
C LYS A 94 -4.23 -9.64 8.38
N ALA A 95 -4.19 -10.52 7.38
CA ALA A 95 -3.76 -10.17 6.03
C ALA A 95 -4.68 -9.13 5.38
N GLN A 96 -5.99 -9.27 5.56
CA GLN A 96 -6.98 -8.30 5.07
C GLN A 96 -6.81 -6.93 5.73
N ALA A 97 -6.61 -6.88 7.04
CA ALA A 97 -6.31 -5.63 7.75
C ALA A 97 -4.98 -5.01 7.28
N GLY A 98 -3.96 -5.85 7.02
CA GLY A 98 -2.69 -5.43 6.44
C GLY A 98 -2.85 -4.78 5.07
N LEU A 99 -3.64 -5.39 4.18
CA LEU A 99 -3.94 -4.83 2.86
C LEU A 99 -4.70 -3.50 2.98
N ALA A 100 -5.72 -3.42 3.83
CA ALA A 100 -6.47 -2.18 4.06
C ALA A 100 -5.56 -1.04 4.53
N ARG A 101 -4.64 -1.33 5.46
CA ARG A 101 -3.63 -0.37 5.93
C ARG A 101 -2.68 0.06 4.80
N ALA A 102 -2.16 -0.87 4.02
CA ALA A 102 -1.26 -0.56 2.89
C ALA A 102 -1.95 0.34 1.84
N VAL A 103 -3.23 0.07 1.54
CA VAL A 103 -4.03 0.90 0.63
C VAL A 103 -4.23 2.32 1.20
N ALA A 104 -4.51 2.44 2.50
CA ALA A 104 -4.63 3.74 3.15
C ALA A 104 -3.31 4.54 3.10
N GLU A 105 -2.18 3.91 3.42
CA GLU A 105 -0.84 4.52 3.36
C GLU A 105 -0.47 4.96 1.93
N ARG A 106 -0.80 4.14 0.92
CA ARG A 106 -0.66 4.51 -0.50
C ARG A 106 -1.53 5.73 -0.83
N GLY A 107 -2.78 5.78 -0.38
CA GLY A 107 -3.68 6.92 -0.57
C GLY A 107 -3.17 8.22 0.05
N GLN A 108 -2.60 8.14 1.26
CA GLN A 108 -1.94 9.27 1.90
C GLN A 108 -0.72 9.74 1.09
N THR A 109 0.12 8.81 0.64
CA THR A 109 1.32 9.12 -0.16
C THR A 109 0.95 9.80 -1.48
N MET A 110 -0.10 9.34 -2.15
CA MET A 110 -0.64 9.96 -3.36
C MET A 110 -1.14 11.40 -3.10
N THR A 111 -1.82 11.62 -1.98
CA THR A 111 -2.27 12.95 -1.58
C THR A 111 -1.08 13.90 -1.34
N MET A 112 -0.02 13.41 -0.70
CA MET A 112 1.21 14.19 -0.51
C MET A 112 1.90 14.52 -1.82
N LEU A 113 1.96 13.57 -2.77
CA LEU A 113 2.52 13.82 -4.10
C LEU A 113 1.75 14.93 -4.82
N ARG A 114 0.41 14.85 -4.86
CA ARG A 114 -0.44 15.87 -5.49
C ARG A 114 -0.19 17.27 -4.90
N ARG A 115 -0.07 17.37 -3.57
CA ARG A 115 0.25 18.64 -2.89
C ARG A 115 1.60 19.21 -3.31
N GLU A 116 2.63 18.37 -3.41
CA GLU A 116 3.96 18.82 -3.84
C GLU A 116 4.00 19.19 -5.33
N MET A 117 3.24 18.50 -6.19
CA MET A 117 3.11 18.85 -7.60
C MET A 117 2.48 20.24 -7.77
N LEU A 118 1.37 20.51 -7.08
CA LEU A 118 0.73 21.83 -7.11
C LEU A 118 1.69 22.93 -6.63
N ALA A 119 2.37 22.72 -5.50
CA ALA A 119 3.33 23.69 -4.97
C ALA A 119 4.55 23.90 -5.91
N HIS A 120 4.94 22.88 -6.68
CA HIS A 120 5.97 22.99 -7.69
C HIS A 120 5.50 23.82 -8.89
N ASP A 121 4.29 23.58 -9.37
CA ASP A 121 3.70 24.31 -10.49
C ASP A 121 3.48 25.79 -10.16
N ASP A 122 3.05 26.09 -8.93
CA ASP A 122 2.94 27.45 -8.40
C ASP A 122 4.31 28.15 -8.37
N ALA A 123 5.34 27.48 -7.85
CA ALA A 123 6.69 28.03 -7.86
C ALA A 123 7.20 28.30 -9.29
N ARG A 124 6.91 27.40 -10.24
CA ARG A 124 7.24 27.61 -11.67
C ARG A 124 6.45 28.74 -12.29
N LYS A 125 5.20 28.97 -11.88
CA LYS A 125 4.39 30.10 -12.32
C LYS A 125 5.02 31.42 -11.85
N HIS A 126 5.38 31.55 -10.58
CA HIS A 126 6.09 32.73 -10.08
C HIS A 126 7.41 33.01 -10.78
N VAL A 127 8.23 31.98 -11.05
CA VAL A 127 9.46 32.15 -11.84
C VAL A 127 9.17 32.72 -13.23
N ARG A 128 8.10 32.28 -13.89
CA ARG A 128 7.71 32.77 -15.22
C ARG A 128 7.24 34.22 -15.17
N GLU A 129 6.41 34.57 -14.18
CA GLU A 129 5.88 35.92 -13.99
C GLU A 129 7.01 36.93 -13.73
N ILE A 130 7.95 36.63 -12.83
CA ILE A 130 9.08 37.52 -12.55
C ILE A 130 9.98 37.68 -13.78
N LYS A 131 10.21 36.59 -14.53
CA LYS A 131 10.98 36.67 -15.78
C LYS A 131 10.28 37.50 -16.86
N ALA A 132 8.95 37.48 -16.92
CA ALA A 132 8.20 38.32 -17.85
C ALA A 132 8.36 39.80 -17.50
N ARG A 133 8.17 40.17 -16.22
CA ARG A 133 8.38 41.54 -15.74
C ARG A 133 9.81 42.05 -15.99
N LEU A 134 10.81 41.20 -15.74
CA LEU A 134 12.22 41.52 -16.04
C LEU A 134 12.49 41.81 -17.52
N ARG A 135 11.68 41.29 -18.44
CA ARG A 135 11.79 41.57 -19.89
C ARG A 135 11.04 42.84 -20.29
N GLU A 136 9.96 43.17 -19.59
CA GLU A 136 9.20 44.41 -19.80
C GLU A 136 9.95 45.65 -19.28
N GLU A 137 10.83 45.47 -18.28
CA GLU A 137 11.67 46.53 -17.71
C GLU A 137 13.02 46.76 -18.43
N THR A 138 13.37 45.91 -19.42
CA THR A 138 14.62 45.99 -20.21
C THR A 138 14.35 46.37 -21.65
#